data_AF-A0A916BH72-F1
#
_entry.id   AF-A0A916BH72-F1
#
_cell.length_a   1.000
_cell.length_b   1.000
_cell.length_c   1.000
_cell.angle_alpha   90.00
_cell.angle_beta   90.00
_cell.angle_gamma   90.00
#
_symmetry.space_group_name_H-M   'P 1'
#
loop_
_entity.id
_entity.type
_entity.pdbx_description
1 polymer ?
#
loop_
_entity_poly.entity_id
_entity_poly.type
_entity_poly.pdbx_seq_one_letter_code
_entity_poly.pdbx_strand_id
1 'polypeptide(L)'
;MDSIERGRAILDQIAKANLPKTDTAGSDVSVLNSAGDTNTAPETQKTIVEPTGADIERLALLDDLQYALQRTEQAKAWNISVTVLDKLVKNARSSKKESSQLPFKEVGPWPDPIDPAQLLDEVAGTIQRFIVLDDEQAFAAALWITQTWFIDVLQVAPLALINAPEKACGKSQLLDVMGRMSAKPISAANSSTAFMFRAVEKWTPTVLIDEADTFIKENEELKGLINAGHTRAQAYVGRVVGDNHEPSMFNVWGPKALAGIQLEKHLPDATMSRGIIFNLRRKRPHETVGRLRHAELWLFSDIAAKLARFALDYSQQVRDARPDIPEALSDRDQDNWSGLLAIADCAGGEWPDKARAAALKLSGAGDKPVSTGNELLEDIRQVFADKKINRISTADLITALCEDEEAPWLTYYRGNPITARQLARQLKAYGIESKTIRMNAYTTQKGFEKLQFDDAFSRYLDIHLTTPQNLPSQGNISPEANNHGGLSVTDNPSHIRNMPLGNPSQHQTPPKNVTDNPSQNSIRNTSATLEPPSSLGCYSVTDKTPIFGRGEEGIVSEVLL
;
A
#
# COMPACT_ATOMS: atom_id res chain seq x y z
N MET A 1 14.59 -9.79 13.71
CA MET A 1 15.96 -10.36 13.56
C MET A 1 16.96 -9.39 12.92
N ASP A 2 16.54 -8.51 11.98
CA ASP A 2 17.41 -7.77 11.05
C ASP A 2 18.16 -6.52 11.61
N SER A 3 18.53 -6.51 12.90
CA SER A 3 19.49 -5.53 13.44
C SER A 3 20.73 -6.21 14.04
N ILE A 4 20.61 -7.47 14.46
CA ILE A 4 21.72 -8.27 14.98
C ILE A 4 22.55 -8.83 13.82
N GLU A 5 21.90 -9.23 12.71
CA GLU A 5 22.59 -9.74 11.51
C GLU A 5 23.35 -8.63 10.78
N ARG A 6 22.80 -7.42 10.69
CA ARG A 6 23.52 -6.23 10.18
C ARG A 6 24.75 -5.89 11.04
N GLY A 7 24.61 -6.02 12.37
CA GLY A 7 25.74 -5.88 13.30
C GLY A 7 26.84 -6.91 13.05
N ARG A 8 26.49 -8.19 12.87
CA ARG A 8 27.43 -9.26 12.49
C ARG A 8 28.13 -8.98 11.16
N ALA A 9 27.39 -8.58 10.12
CA ALA A 9 27.98 -8.29 8.79
C ALA A 9 29.03 -7.17 8.83
N ILE A 10 28.83 -6.14 9.66
CA ILE A 10 29.80 -5.04 9.85
C ILE A 10 31.06 -5.54 10.59
N LEU A 11 30.89 -6.38 11.62
CA LEU A 11 32.02 -6.98 12.34
C LEU A 11 32.85 -7.90 11.41
N ASP A 12 32.18 -8.67 10.56
CA ASP A 12 32.80 -9.57 9.59
C ASP A 12 33.62 -8.82 8.52
N GLN A 13 33.15 -7.64 8.08
CA GLN A 13 33.91 -6.75 7.19
C GLN A 13 35.15 -6.16 7.88
N ILE A 14 35.04 -5.79 9.17
CA ILE A 14 36.17 -5.24 9.94
C ILE A 14 37.24 -6.30 10.21
N ALA A 15 36.84 -7.56 10.46
CA ALA A 15 37.76 -8.68 10.62
C ALA A 15 38.56 -8.96 9.33
N LYS A 16 37.91 -8.92 8.16
CA LYS A 16 38.55 -9.14 6.85
C LYS A 16 39.51 -8.01 6.43
N ALA A 17 39.38 -6.81 6.99
CA ALA A 17 40.20 -5.65 6.65
C ALA A 17 41.58 -5.60 7.35
N ASN A 18 41.81 -6.42 8.39
CA ASN A 18 42.97 -6.32 9.28
C ASN A 18 43.97 -7.50 9.21
N LEU A 19 43.88 -8.37 8.19
CA LEU A 19 44.88 -9.39 7.95
C LEU A 19 46.15 -8.79 7.31
N PRO A 20 47.35 -8.96 7.90
CA PRO A 20 48.59 -8.48 7.29
C PRO A 20 48.91 -9.31 6.04
N LYS A 21 49.31 -8.63 4.96
CA LYS A 21 49.85 -9.30 3.76
C LYS A 21 51.24 -9.87 4.08
N THR A 22 51.39 -11.18 4.03
CA THR A 22 52.68 -11.86 4.04
C THR A 22 53.04 -12.32 2.63
N ASP A 23 53.93 -11.57 1.97
CA ASP A 23 54.61 -12.07 0.77
C ASP A 23 55.68 -13.09 1.19
N THR A 24 55.70 -14.27 0.57
CA THR A 24 56.93 -15.00 0.22
C THR A 24 56.65 -16.16 -0.73
N ALA A 25 57.54 -16.37 -1.70
CA ALA A 25 57.44 -17.44 -2.69
C ALA A 25 58.06 -18.75 -2.16
N GLY A 26 57.55 -19.88 -2.64
CA GLY A 26 57.72 -21.20 -2.03
C GLY A 26 59.07 -21.91 -2.20
N SER A 27 59.14 -23.08 -1.59
CA SER A 27 59.73 -24.31 -2.15
C SER A 27 59.31 -25.52 -1.31
N ASP A 28 59.15 -26.67 -1.96
CA ASP A 28 58.79 -27.94 -1.32
C ASP A 28 59.93 -28.51 -0.45
N VAL A 29 59.59 -29.37 0.52
CA VAL A 29 60.06 -30.76 0.63
C VAL A 29 59.41 -31.48 1.83
N SER A 30 59.03 -32.74 1.62
CA SER A 30 58.46 -33.67 2.59
C SER A 30 59.50 -34.42 3.44
N VAL A 31 59.14 -34.90 4.64
CA VAL A 31 59.34 -36.29 5.18
C VAL A 31 59.42 -36.37 6.73
N LEU A 32 58.55 -37.22 7.28
CA LEU A 32 58.58 -38.07 8.51
C LEU A 32 59.48 -37.77 9.74
N ASN A 33 58.84 -37.84 10.91
CA ASN A 33 59.25 -38.44 12.21
C ASN A 33 60.68 -38.28 12.75
N SER A 34 60.80 -37.64 13.92
CA SER A 34 61.39 -38.28 15.13
C SER A 34 60.99 -37.55 16.43
N ALA A 35 61.08 -38.25 17.57
CA ALA A 35 60.66 -37.77 18.89
C ALA A 35 61.72 -36.90 19.59
N GLY A 36 61.29 -36.08 20.56
CA GLY A 36 62.16 -35.35 21.47
C GLY A 36 61.37 -34.63 22.57
N ASP A 37 61.55 -35.03 23.82
CA ASP A 37 60.89 -34.45 24.99
C ASP A 37 61.29 -32.98 25.25
N THR A 38 60.37 -32.17 25.77
CA THR A 38 60.40 -31.64 27.17
C THR A 38 59.43 -30.46 27.40
N ASN A 39 59.03 -30.27 28.67
CA ASN A 39 58.34 -29.10 29.24
C ASN A 39 56.92 -28.76 28.77
N THR A 40 55.95 -29.53 29.29
CA THR A 40 54.62 -28.97 29.63
C THR A 40 54.74 -27.92 30.75
N ALA A 41 54.81 -26.65 30.37
CA ALA A 41 54.27 -25.58 31.20
C ALA A 41 52.74 -25.51 30.98
N PRO A 42 51.92 -25.14 31.98
CA PRO A 42 50.47 -25.07 31.79
C PRO A 42 50.13 -23.89 30.87
N GLU A 43 49.73 -24.21 29.63
CA GLU A 43 49.10 -23.24 28.75
C GLU A 43 47.79 -22.76 29.39
N THR A 44 47.82 -21.56 29.96
CA THR A 44 46.61 -20.83 30.31
C THR A 44 45.92 -20.43 29.02
N GLN A 45 44.99 -21.27 28.57
CA GLN A 45 44.05 -20.96 27.50
C GLN A 45 43.33 -19.66 27.88
N LYS A 46 43.76 -18.54 27.28
CA LYS A 46 43.03 -17.28 27.36
C LYS A 46 41.74 -17.46 26.59
N THR A 47 40.65 -17.74 27.31
CA THR A 47 39.28 -17.62 26.79
C THR A 47 39.12 -16.24 26.18
N ILE A 48 39.03 -16.18 24.86
CA ILE A 48 38.70 -14.96 24.11
C ILE A 48 37.23 -14.68 24.40
N VAL A 49 36.97 -13.69 25.27
CA VAL A 49 35.61 -13.24 25.54
C VAL A 49 35.24 -12.26 24.43
N GLU A 50 34.52 -12.75 23.41
CA GLU A 50 33.94 -11.88 22.40
C GLU A 50 32.89 -10.95 23.04
N PRO A 51 32.88 -9.64 22.70
CA PRO A 51 31.93 -8.70 23.28
C PRO A 51 30.51 -8.99 22.82
N THR A 52 29.57 -9.19 23.76
CA THR A 52 28.15 -9.28 23.42
C THR A 52 27.52 -7.89 23.31
N GLY A 53 26.41 -7.77 22.56
CA GLY A 53 25.70 -6.48 22.44
C GLY A 53 25.27 -5.89 23.79
N ALA A 54 24.87 -6.76 24.73
CA ALA A 54 24.48 -6.37 26.08
C ALA A 54 25.63 -5.71 26.87
N ASP A 55 26.88 -6.12 26.64
CA ASP A 55 28.02 -5.52 27.33
C ASP A 55 28.30 -4.09 26.86
N ILE A 56 28.15 -3.83 25.56
CA ILE A 56 28.30 -2.50 24.97
C ILE A 56 27.18 -1.57 25.48
N GLU A 57 25.96 -2.09 25.60
CA GLU A 57 24.83 -1.35 26.18
C GLU A 57 25.01 -1.02 27.67
N ARG A 58 25.61 -1.93 28.44
CA ARG A 58 25.99 -1.69 29.85
C ARG A 58 27.00 -0.56 29.97
N LEU A 59 28.04 -0.55 29.13
CA LEU A 59 29.05 0.52 29.11
C LEU A 59 28.48 1.86 28.63
N ALA A 60 27.52 1.84 27.70
CA ALA A 60 26.82 3.03 27.23
C ALA A 60 25.97 3.72 28.31
N LEU A 61 25.52 2.99 29.32
CA LEU A 61 24.76 3.49 30.48
C LEU A 61 25.62 4.15 31.57
N LEU A 62 26.92 3.88 31.61
CA LEU A 62 27.83 4.51 32.59
C LEU A 62 27.95 6.02 32.31
N ASP A 63 28.24 6.81 33.35
CA ASP A 63 28.65 8.20 33.15
C ASP A 63 30.04 8.29 32.47
N ASP A 64 30.43 9.48 32.01
CA ASP A 64 31.68 9.65 31.27
C ASP A 64 32.94 9.38 32.12
N LEU A 65 32.89 9.59 33.44
CA LEU A 65 34.00 9.33 34.35
C LEU A 65 34.11 7.82 34.67
N GLN A 66 32.98 7.18 34.99
CA GLN A 66 32.87 5.74 35.21
C GLN A 66 33.32 4.95 33.97
N TYR A 67 32.89 5.37 32.78
CA TYR A 67 33.35 4.78 31.52
C TYR A 67 34.85 5.00 31.30
N ALA A 68 35.36 6.21 31.55
CA ALA A 68 36.79 6.51 31.38
C ALA A 68 37.70 5.66 32.30
N LEU A 69 37.23 5.30 33.50
CA LEU A 69 37.94 4.43 34.43
C LEU A 69 37.97 2.96 33.99
N GLN A 70 36.90 2.45 33.36
CA GLN A 70 36.76 1.02 33.03
C GLN A 70 37.19 0.66 31.60
N ARG A 71 37.17 1.61 30.65
CA ARG A 71 37.38 1.34 29.21
C ARG A 71 38.74 0.71 28.86
N THR A 72 39.79 1.02 29.61
CA THR A 72 41.14 0.47 29.37
C THR A 72 41.25 -0.99 29.75
N GLU A 73 40.67 -1.37 30.89
CA GLU A 73 40.61 -2.77 31.33
C GLU A 73 39.66 -3.58 30.45
N GLN A 74 38.49 -3.02 30.11
CA GLN A 74 37.49 -3.69 29.29
C GLN A 74 37.95 -3.90 27.84
N ALA A 75 38.60 -2.92 27.22
CA ALA A 75 39.20 -3.08 25.89
C ALA A 75 40.30 -4.15 25.88
N LYS A 76 41.11 -4.22 26.94
CA LYS A 76 42.15 -5.24 27.13
C LYS A 76 41.55 -6.63 27.35
N ALA A 77 40.42 -6.75 28.04
CA ALA A 77 39.71 -8.02 28.25
C ALA A 77 39.13 -8.59 26.94
N TRP A 78 38.66 -7.72 26.04
CA TRP A 78 38.11 -8.10 24.73
C TRP A 78 39.12 -8.10 23.58
N ASN A 79 40.40 -7.82 23.86
CA ASN A 79 41.47 -7.74 22.86
C ASN A 79 41.17 -6.74 21.70
N ILE A 80 40.48 -5.64 22.00
CA ILE A 80 40.19 -4.55 21.05
C ILE A 80 40.91 -3.26 21.45
N SER A 81 41.04 -2.30 20.52
CA SER A 81 41.56 -0.98 20.88
C SER A 81 40.53 -0.16 21.65
N VAL A 82 41.00 0.70 22.56
CA VAL A 82 40.14 1.66 23.28
C VAL A 82 39.40 2.58 22.29
N THR A 83 40.00 2.91 21.15
CA THR A 83 39.36 3.69 20.08
C THR A 83 38.22 2.96 19.37
N VAL A 84 38.24 1.63 19.28
CA VAL A 84 37.11 0.83 18.77
C VAL A 84 36.01 0.76 19.84
N LEU A 85 36.38 0.54 21.11
CA LEU A 85 35.42 0.54 22.22
C LEU A 85 34.71 1.91 22.35
N ASP A 86 35.46 3.01 22.29
CA ASP A 86 34.92 4.38 22.31
C ASP A 86 33.95 4.62 21.15
N LYS A 87 34.22 4.08 19.94
CA LYS A 87 33.28 4.15 18.81
C LYS A 87 32.01 3.34 19.06
N LEU A 88 32.12 2.10 19.55
CA LEU A 88 30.98 1.23 19.84
C LEU A 88 30.08 1.83 20.92
N VAL A 89 30.66 2.31 22.02
CA VAL A 89 29.95 2.95 23.13
C VAL A 89 29.35 4.30 22.70
N LYS A 90 30.07 5.11 21.91
CA LYS A 90 29.52 6.34 21.33
C LYS A 90 28.32 6.05 20.42
N ASN A 91 28.41 5.03 19.56
CA ASN A 91 27.32 4.62 18.67
C ASN A 91 26.08 4.14 19.47
N ALA A 92 26.29 3.36 20.53
CA ALA A 92 25.22 2.92 21.44
C ALA A 92 24.60 4.06 22.28
N ARG A 93 25.41 5.07 22.66
CA ARG A 93 24.90 6.31 23.28
C ARG A 93 24.12 7.18 22.29
N SER A 94 24.53 7.24 21.02
CA SER A 94 23.77 7.97 20.00
C SER A 94 22.48 7.27 19.60
N SER A 95 22.43 5.94 19.48
CA SER A 95 21.18 5.22 19.20
C SER A 95 20.17 5.36 20.34
N LYS A 96 20.62 5.34 21.60
CA LYS A 96 19.76 5.71 22.75
C LYS A 96 19.26 7.15 22.68
N LYS A 97 20.09 8.12 22.26
CA LYS A 97 19.62 9.50 21.99
C LYS A 97 18.61 9.57 20.83
N GLU A 98 18.78 8.79 19.76
CA GLU A 98 17.79 8.73 18.68
C GLU A 98 16.46 8.11 19.13
N SER A 99 16.46 7.10 20.01
CA SER A 99 15.21 6.57 20.61
C SER A 99 14.43 7.64 21.40
N SER A 100 15.13 8.60 22.01
CA SER A 100 14.51 9.76 22.68
C SER A 100 14.01 10.87 21.75
N GLN A 101 14.17 10.71 20.43
CA GLN A 101 13.79 11.68 19.39
C GLN A 101 12.84 11.12 18.33
N LEU A 102 12.28 9.92 18.53
CA LEU A 102 11.29 9.36 17.61
C LEU A 102 9.97 10.16 17.67
N PRO A 103 9.29 10.39 16.53
CA PRO A 103 8.01 11.10 16.48
C PRO A 103 6.82 10.25 16.95
N PHE A 104 7.07 9.00 17.37
CA PHE A 104 6.11 8.04 17.90
C PHE A 104 6.69 7.33 19.12
N LYS A 105 5.80 6.83 19.99
CA LYS A 105 6.19 5.96 21.10
C LYS A 105 6.54 4.56 20.58
N GLU A 106 7.68 4.01 21.00
CA GLU A 106 7.98 2.59 20.78
C GLU A 106 7.14 1.70 21.71
N VAL A 107 6.69 0.57 21.17
CA VAL A 107 5.81 -0.39 21.85
C VAL A 107 6.46 -1.76 21.79
N GLY A 108 6.74 -2.34 22.96
CA GLY A 108 7.19 -3.73 23.07
C GLY A 108 6.03 -4.72 22.96
N PRO A 109 6.31 -5.99 22.62
CA PRO A 109 5.29 -7.04 22.62
C PRO A 109 4.75 -7.31 24.02
N TRP A 110 3.47 -7.68 24.10
CA TRP A 110 2.85 -8.22 25.31
C TRP A 110 3.63 -9.45 25.83
N PRO A 111 3.87 -9.57 27.15
CA PRO A 111 4.71 -10.62 27.72
C PRO A 111 4.12 -12.03 27.52
N ASP A 112 2.81 -12.16 27.67
CA ASP A 112 2.10 -13.43 27.57
C ASP A 112 1.70 -13.76 26.13
N PRO A 113 1.49 -15.05 25.79
CA PRO A 113 0.81 -15.43 24.55
C PRO A 113 -0.59 -14.80 24.45
N ILE A 114 -1.01 -14.46 23.23
CA ILE A 114 -2.33 -13.90 22.94
C ILE A 114 -3.17 -14.89 22.11
N ASP A 115 -4.50 -14.78 22.22
CA ASP A 115 -5.44 -15.36 21.26
C ASP A 115 -5.73 -14.29 20.17
N PRO A 116 -5.35 -14.52 18.90
CA PRO A 116 -5.55 -13.56 17.83
C PRO A 116 -7.02 -13.18 17.58
N ALA A 117 -7.95 -14.14 17.66
CA ALA A 117 -9.36 -13.90 17.38
C ALA A 117 -9.97 -13.01 18.47
N GLN A 118 -9.69 -13.33 19.73
CA GLN A 118 -10.12 -12.50 20.87
C GLN A 118 -9.50 -11.09 20.83
N LEU A 119 -8.23 -10.97 20.41
CA LEU A 119 -7.58 -9.67 20.24
C LEU A 119 -8.25 -8.83 19.14
N LEU A 120 -8.61 -9.42 18.01
CA LEU A 120 -9.30 -8.70 16.94
C LEU A 120 -10.72 -8.29 17.37
N ASP A 121 -11.43 -9.12 18.14
CA ASP A 121 -12.72 -8.75 18.75
C ASP A 121 -12.56 -7.62 19.79
N GLU A 122 -11.48 -7.61 20.60
CA GLU A 122 -11.11 -6.52 21.51
C GLU A 122 -10.83 -5.21 20.78
N VAL A 123 -10.13 -5.26 19.64
CA VAL A 123 -9.88 -4.09 18.78
C VAL A 123 -11.18 -3.57 18.17
N ALA A 124 -12.00 -4.43 17.55
CA ALA A 124 -13.27 -4.03 16.94
C ALA A 124 -14.24 -3.43 17.97
N GLY A 125 -14.41 -4.08 19.12
CA GLY A 125 -15.22 -3.56 20.23
C GLY A 125 -14.68 -2.24 20.79
N THR A 126 -13.36 -2.05 20.83
CA THR A 126 -12.74 -0.77 21.23
C THR A 126 -13.03 0.34 20.23
N ILE A 127 -13.07 0.05 18.92
CA ILE A 127 -13.46 1.04 17.90
C ILE A 127 -14.93 1.42 18.08
N GLN A 128 -15.83 0.43 18.16
CA GLN A 128 -17.27 0.66 18.32
C GLN A 128 -17.64 1.35 19.65
N ARG A 129 -16.83 1.17 20.70
CA ARG A 129 -16.97 1.90 21.97
C ARG A 129 -16.87 3.42 21.79
N PHE A 130 -16.11 3.91 20.82
CA PHE A 130 -15.88 5.35 20.60
C PHE A 130 -16.46 5.90 19.29
N ILE A 131 -16.65 5.07 18.27
CA ILE A 131 -17.07 5.46 16.92
C ILE A 131 -18.35 4.72 16.52
N VAL A 132 -19.31 5.41 15.92
CA VAL A 132 -20.48 4.76 15.30
C VAL A 132 -20.08 4.22 13.93
N LEU A 133 -19.81 2.91 13.88
CA LEU A 133 -19.62 2.12 12.68
C LEU A 133 -20.61 0.94 12.68
N ASP A 134 -20.86 0.37 11.50
CA ASP A 134 -21.39 -1.00 11.42
C ASP A 134 -20.28 -2.02 11.71
N ASP A 135 -20.68 -3.27 11.94
CA ASP A 135 -19.78 -4.34 12.40
C ASP A 135 -18.71 -4.62 11.35
N GLU A 136 -19.08 -4.64 10.08
CA GLU A 136 -18.19 -4.91 8.95
C GLU A 136 -17.11 -3.82 8.79
N GLN A 137 -17.48 -2.54 8.92
CA GLN A 137 -16.49 -1.46 8.96
C GLN A 137 -15.60 -1.53 10.22
N ALA A 138 -16.13 -1.99 11.36
CA ALA A 138 -15.32 -2.19 12.57
C ALA A 138 -14.32 -3.36 12.41
N PHE A 139 -14.74 -4.48 11.80
CA PHE A 139 -13.86 -5.61 11.48
C PHE A 139 -12.79 -5.21 10.46
N ALA A 140 -13.18 -4.50 9.40
CA ALA A 140 -12.25 -3.96 8.41
C ALA A 140 -11.21 -3.01 9.04
N ALA A 141 -11.65 -2.13 9.97
CA ALA A 141 -10.75 -1.23 10.67
C ALA A 141 -9.82 -1.96 11.64
N ALA A 142 -10.31 -3.00 12.34
CA ALA A 142 -9.49 -3.84 13.21
C ALA A 142 -8.39 -4.59 12.43
N LEU A 143 -8.72 -5.16 11.28
CA LEU A 143 -7.74 -5.77 10.37
C LEU A 143 -6.78 -4.72 9.80
N TRP A 144 -7.27 -3.53 9.43
CA TRP A 144 -6.42 -2.44 8.92
C TRP A 144 -5.41 -1.94 9.97
N ILE A 145 -5.83 -1.78 11.23
CA ILE A 145 -4.92 -1.48 12.35
C ILE A 145 -3.90 -2.60 12.50
N THR A 146 -4.35 -3.85 12.45
CA THR A 146 -3.48 -5.03 12.65
C THR A 146 -2.40 -5.14 11.58
N GLN A 147 -2.72 -4.91 10.30
CA GLN A 147 -1.71 -4.96 9.22
C GLN A 147 -0.55 -3.97 9.39
N THR A 148 -0.71 -2.90 10.18
CA THR A 148 0.39 -1.95 10.45
C THR A 148 1.54 -2.63 11.19
N TRP A 149 1.25 -3.65 12.00
CA TRP A 149 2.23 -4.47 12.71
C TRP A 149 2.82 -5.59 11.83
N PHE A 150 2.10 -6.03 10.79
CA PHE A 150 2.54 -7.03 9.81
C PHE A 150 3.17 -6.43 8.54
N ILE A 151 3.41 -5.11 8.49
CA ILE A 151 3.82 -4.40 7.28
C ILE A 151 5.14 -4.91 6.66
N ASP A 152 5.99 -5.58 7.43
CA ASP A 152 7.24 -6.18 6.94
C ASP A 152 7.05 -7.48 6.17
N VAL A 153 5.90 -8.16 6.30
CA VAL A 153 5.59 -9.40 5.57
C VAL A 153 4.59 -9.22 4.43
N LEU A 154 3.79 -8.15 4.46
CA LEU A 154 2.79 -7.85 3.44
C LEU A 154 3.38 -7.26 2.15
N GLN A 155 2.67 -7.46 1.04
CA GLN A 155 3.03 -6.98 -0.31
C GLN A 155 2.16 -5.80 -0.78
N VAL A 156 0.93 -5.70 -0.26
CA VAL A 156 0.00 -4.59 -0.47
C VAL A 156 -0.27 -3.91 0.88
N ALA A 157 -0.29 -2.57 0.86
CA ALA A 157 -0.64 -1.72 1.98
C ALA A 157 -1.80 -0.82 1.55
N PRO A 158 -3.06 -1.30 1.64
CA PRO A 158 -4.22 -0.49 1.26
C PRO A 158 -4.31 0.76 2.12
N LEU A 159 -4.80 1.85 1.50
CA LEU A 159 -5.10 3.09 2.20
C LEU A 159 -6.33 2.90 3.09
N ALA A 160 -6.36 3.46 4.30
CA ALA A 160 -7.61 3.64 5.04
C ALA A 160 -8.23 4.98 4.64
N LEU A 161 -9.36 4.96 3.93
CA LEU A 161 -10.04 6.15 3.43
C LEU A 161 -11.24 6.47 4.31
N ILE A 162 -11.02 7.27 5.36
CA ILE A 162 -12.05 7.69 6.32
C ILE A 162 -12.84 8.85 5.73
N ASN A 163 -13.94 8.52 5.07
CA ASN A 163 -14.80 9.46 4.37
C ASN A 163 -16.01 9.87 5.23
N ALA A 164 -16.58 11.05 4.96
CA ALA A 164 -17.89 11.43 5.47
C ALA A 164 -18.53 12.49 4.56
N PRO A 165 -19.87 12.55 4.47
CA PRO A 165 -20.56 13.56 3.68
C PRO A 165 -20.43 14.98 4.27
N GLU A 166 -20.20 15.10 5.58
CA GLU A 166 -20.20 16.38 6.32
C GLU A 166 -19.11 16.48 7.42
N LYS A 167 -19.03 17.65 8.04
CA LYS A 167 -18.28 17.91 9.28
C LYS A 167 -18.94 17.22 10.49
N ALA A 168 -18.17 17.03 11.57
CA ALA A 168 -18.63 16.45 12.83
C ALA A 168 -19.13 14.98 12.81
N CYS A 169 -18.88 14.20 11.74
CA CYS A 169 -19.16 12.76 11.69
C CYS A 169 -18.13 11.85 12.41
N GLY A 170 -17.19 12.40 13.19
CA GLY A 170 -16.21 11.60 13.95
C GLY A 170 -14.93 11.17 13.21
N LYS A 171 -14.69 11.65 11.98
CA LYS A 171 -13.50 11.32 11.16
C LYS A 171 -12.16 11.37 11.92
N SER A 172 -11.82 12.52 12.48
CA SER A 172 -10.60 12.71 13.27
C SER A 172 -10.56 11.83 14.53
N GLN A 173 -11.71 11.43 15.07
CA GLN A 173 -11.77 10.50 16.21
C GLN A 173 -11.48 9.07 15.78
N LEU A 174 -12.00 8.61 14.63
CA LEU A 174 -11.63 7.30 14.08
C LEU A 174 -10.14 7.27 13.72
N LEU A 175 -9.61 8.33 13.10
CA LEU A 175 -8.20 8.45 12.79
C LEU A 175 -7.31 8.41 14.04
N ASP A 176 -7.69 9.09 15.13
CA ASP A 176 -7.00 9.04 16.43
C ASP A 176 -7.09 7.64 17.07
N VAL A 177 -8.27 7.02 17.09
CA VAL A 177 -8.47 5.66 17.60
C VAL A 177 -7.63 4.63 16.84
N MET A 178 -7.66 4.64 15.51
CA MET A 178 -6.83 3.77 14.66
C MET A 178 -5.34 4.05 14.89
N GLY A 179 -4.95 5.33 14.96
CA GLY A 179 -3.58 5.76 15.20
C GLY A 179 -3.00 5.23 16.50
N ARG A 180 -3.76 5.31 17.61
CA ARG A 180 -3.31 4.87 18.94
C ARG A 180 -3.05 3.36 19.05
N MET A 181 -3.62 2.55 18.16
CA MET A 181 -3.43 1.10 18.12
C MET A 181 -2.50 0.63 16.98
N SER A 182 -2.10 1.54 16.09
CA SER A 182 -1.24 1.23 14.94
C SER A 182 0.25 1.21 15.32
N ALA A 183 1.06 0.51 14.53
CA ALA A 183 2.51 0.53 14.64
C ALA A 183 3.08 1.89 14.20
N LYS A 184 3.98 2.48 14.99
CA LYS A 184 4.75 3.71 14.66
C LYS A 184 3.89 4.85 14.07
N PRO A 185 2.81 5.31 14.74
CA PRO A 185 1.88 6.27 14.17
C PRO A 185 2.47 7.68 14.12
N ILE A 186 2.43 8.33 12.96
CA ILE A 186 2.78 9.76 12.80
C ILE A 186 1.56 10.52 12.28
N SER A 187 1.11 11.51 13.04
CA SER A 187 0.18 12.52 12.53
C SER A 187 0.92 13.47 11.60
N ALA A 188 0.47 13.54 10.35
CA ALA A 188 1.13 14.24 9.25
C ALA A 188 0.30 15.42 8.71
N ALA A 189 -0.61 15.95 9.53
CA ALA A 189 -1.46 17.09 9.19
C ALA A 189 -0.63 18.29 8.70
N ASN A 190 -0.93 18.76 7.48
CA ASN A 190 -0.24 19.87 6.80
C ASN A 190 1.30 19.71 6.67
N SER A 191 1.79 18.47 6.57
CA SER A 191 3.22 18.19 6.33
C SER A 191 3.60 18.35 4.84
N SER A 192 4.84 18.78 4.57
CA SER A 192 5.33 18.93 3.19
C SER A 192 5.66 17.59 2.55
N THR A 193 5.50 17.45 1.23
CA THR A 193 5.89 16.23 0.50
C THR A 193 7.37 15.88 0.74
N ALA A 194 8.22 16.90 0.88
CA ALA A 194 9.64 16.78 1.19
C ALA A 194 9.95 16.18 2.57
N PHE A 195 9.13 16.48 3.59
CA PHE A 195 9.19 15.79 4.88
C PHE A 195 8.69 14.35 4.74
N MET A 196 7.58 14.16 4.04
CA MET A 196 6.89 12.89 3.95
C MET A 196 7.73 11.74 3.39
N PHE A 197 8.37 11.88 2.23
CA PHE A 197 9.18 10.78 1.69
C PHE A 197 10.42 10.48 2.55
N ARG A 198 10.97 11.48 3.26
CA ARG A 198 12.12 11.30 4.17
C ARG A 198 11.71 10.62 5.47
N ALA A 199 10.55 10.97 6.02
CA ALA A 199 9.99 10.35 7.21
C ALA A 199 9.62 8.89 6.96
N VAL A 200 9.05 8.58 5.79
CA VAL A 200 8.70 7.20 5.42
C VAL A 200 9.93 6.34 5.22
N GLU A 201 10.93 6.81 4.45
CA GLU A 201 12.23 6.14 4.31
C GLU A 201 12.90 5.88 5.67
N LYS A 202 13.00 6.92 6.53
CA LYS A 202 13.74 6.82 7.80
C LYS A 202 13.09 5.90 8.82
N TRP A 203 11.76 5.86 8.89
CA TRP A 203 11.06 5.26 10.03
C TRP A 203 10.07 4.14 9.69
N THR A 204 9.66 3.98 8.42
CA THR A 204 8.53 3.12 8.01
C THR A 204 7.28 3.27 8.91
N PRO A 205 6.76 4.50 9.08
CA PRO A 205 5.67 4.80 10.02
C PRO A 205 4.30 4.46 9.44
N THR A 206 3.30 4.35 10.33
CA THR A 206 1.89 4.49 9.91
C THR A 206 1.58 5.97 9.78
N VAL A 207 1.29 6.42 8.57
CA VAL A 207 0.99 7.83 8.29
C VAL A 207 -0.48 8.11 8.52
N LEU A 208 -0.80 9.12 9.33
CA LEU A 208 -2.17 9.57 9.60
C LEU A 208 -2.36 10.98 9.05
N ILE A 209 -3.26 11.14 8.07
CA ILE A 209 -3.49 12.39 7.34
C ILE A 209 -4.94 12.82 7.58
N ASP A 210 -5.17 13.81 8.45
CA ASP A 210 -6.49 14.44 8.61
C ASP A 210 -6.67 15.60 7.62
N GLU A 211 -7.92 16.02 7.39
CA GLU A 211 -8.32 17.08 6.43
C GLU A 211 -7.81 16.87 4.99
N ALA A 212 -7.67 15.61 4.56
CA ALA A 212 -7.13 15.19 3.27
C ALA A 212 -7.84 15.84 2.06
N ASP A 213 -9.13 16.16 2.18
CA ASP A 213 -9.90 16.88 1.15
C ASP A 213 -9.37 18.30 0.88
N THR A 214 -8.69 18.92 1.84
CA THR A 214 -8.25 20.32 1.73
C THR A 214 -6.93 20.48 0.96
N PHE A 215 -5.91 19.67 1.26
CA PHE A 215 -4.55 19.85 0.69
C PHE A 215 -4.11 18.79 -0.32
N ILE A 216 -4.72 17.59 -0.38
CA ILE A 216 -4.30 16.57 -1.35
C ILE A 216 -4.78 16.92 -2.76
N LYS A 217 -5.95 17.57 -2.87
CA LYS A 217 -6.59 17.92 -4.15
C LYS A 217 -5.64 18.65 -5.11
N GLU A 218 -4.93 19.65 -4.61
CA GLU A 218 -4.06 20.53 -5.42
C GLU A 218 -2.60 20.04 -5.48
N ASN A 219 -2.25 18.98 -4.75
CA ASN A 219 -0.87 18.49 -4.64
C ASN A 219 -0.66 17.15 -5.40
N GLU A 220 -0.37 17.24 -6.70
CA GLU A 220 -0.04 16.07 -7.54
C GLU A 220 1.16 15.26 -7.03
N GLU A 221 2.14 15.93 -6.42
CA GLU A 221 3.34 15.27 -5.90
C GLU A 221 3.01 14.35 -4.71
N LEU A 222 2.13 14.82 -3.82
CA LEU A 222 1.63 14.06 -2.68
C LEU A 222 0.70 12.91 -3.11
N LYS A 223 -0.17 13.13 -4.11
CA LYS A 223 -0.99 12.07 -4.71
C LYS A 223 -0.12 10.95 -5.30
N GLY A 224 0.96 11.31 -6.01
CA GLY A 224 1.95 10.36 -6.50
C GLY A 224 2.65 9.58 -5.38
N LEU A 225 3.08 10.26 -4.32
CA LEU A 225 3.72 9.65 -3.14
C LEU A 225 2.80 8.65 -2.43
N ILE A 226 1.54 9.02 -2.20
CA ILE A 226 0.54 8.16 -1.56
C ILE A 226 0.29 6.90 -2.41
N ASN A 227 0.08 7.07 -3.71
CA ASN A 227 -0.23 5.97 -4.63
C ASN A 227 0.93 4.99 -4.85
N ALA A 228 2.17 5.49 -4.87
CA ALA A 228 3.37 4.64 -5.01
C ALA A 228 3.52 3.70 -3.81
N GLY A 229 3.29 4.21 -2.59
CA GLY A 229 3.47 3.45 -1.35
C GLY A 229 2.47 2.31 -1.09
N HIS A 230 1.57 2.00 -2.04
CA HIS A 230 0.54 0.98 -1.96
C HIS A 230 1.05 -0.45 -2.19
N THR A 231 2.02 -0.66 -3.08
CA THR A 231 2.53 -2.00 -3.44
C THR A 231 4.04 -2.02 -3.27
N ARG A 232 4.56 -2.99 -2.50
CA ARG A 232 5.95 -3.00 -2.03
C ARG A 232 6.99 -2.87 -3.14
N ALA A 233 6.76 -3.52 -4.28
CA ALA A 233 7.66 -3.49 -5.44
C ALA A 233 7.68 -2.13 -6.18
N GLN A 234 6.64 -1.29 -6.03
CA GLN A 234 6.51 0.01 -6.70
C GLN A 234 6.66 1.20 -5.74
N ALA A 235 6.98 0.94 -4.47
CA ALA A 235 6.97 1.91 -3.40
C ALA A 235 8.19 2.84 -3.37
N TYR A 236 8.62 3.34 -4.53
CA TYR A 236 9.78 4.23 -4.67
C TYR A 236 9.43 5.49 -5.45
N VAL A 237 9.94 6.64 -5.00
CA VAL A 237 9.81 7.93 -5.69
C VAL A 237 11.18 8.56 -5.92
N GLY A 238 11.45 9.00 -7.15
CA GLY A 238 12.67 9.74 -7.47
C GLY A 238 12.57 11.20 -7.02
N ARG A 239 13.63 11.73 -6.41
CA ARG A 239 13.76 13.13 -5.99
C ARG A 239 15.18 13.62 -6.21
N VAL A 240 15.30 14.90 -6.54
CA VAL A 240 16.58 15.61 -6.65
C VAL A 240 16.94 16.17 -5.27
N VAL A 241 18.18 15.97 -4.81
CA VAL A 241 18.62 16.31 -3.45
C VAL A 241 19.94 17.08 -3.45
N GLY A 242 20.04 18.07 -2.56
CA GLY A 242 21.24 18.87 -2.33
C GLY A 242 21.53 19.87 -3.46
N ASP A 243 22.50 20.75 -3.21
CA ASP A 243 22.87 21.82 -4.15
C ASP A 243 23.47 21.28 -5.46
N ASN A 244 24.05 20.08 -5.41
CA ASN A 244 24.56 19.32 -6.57
C ASN A 244 23.46 18.72 -7.45
N HIS A 245 22.18 18.80 -7.04
CA HIS A 245 21.04 18.23 -7.76
C HIS A 245 21.15 16.71 -8.01
N GLU A 246 21.57 15.94 -7.00
CA GLU A 246 21.79 14.50 -7.12
C GLU A 246 20.45 13.72 -7.14
N PRO A 247 20.18 12.87 -8.16
CA PRO A 247 19.00 12.02 -8.18
C PRO A 247 19.10 10.93 -7.10
N SER A 248 18.10 10.89 -6.22
CA SER A 248 17.94 9.92 -5.14
C SER A 248 16.58 9.23 -5.23
N MET A 249 16.54 7.92 -4.99
CA MET A 249 15.27 7.18 -4.85
C MET A 249 14.90 7.09 -3.37
N PHE A 250 13.65 7.39 -3.05
CA PHE A 250 13.10 7.28 -1.69
C PHE A 250 12.00 6.23 -1.61
N ASN A 251 12.13 5.31 -0.66
CA ASN A 251 11.12 4.34 -0.29
C ASN A 251 9.94 5.03 0.43
N VAL A 252 8.73 4.82 -0.09
CA VAL A 252 7.47 5.38 0.43
C VAL A 252 6.48 4.28 0.85
N TRP A 253 6.97 3.05 1.03
CA TRP A 253 6.22 1.90 1.53
C TRP A 253 5.66 2.13 2.93
N GLY A 254 4.43 1.67 3.17
CA GLY A 254 3.83 1.65 4.51
C GLY A 254 2.36 2.07 4.51
N PRO A 255 1.62 1.77 5.60
CA PRO A 255 0.20 2.05 5.72
C PRO A 255 -0.06 3.55 5.87
N LYS A 256 -1.13 4.04 5.24
CA LYS A 256 -1.51 5.44 5.23
C LYS A 256 -3.03 5.55 5.41
N ALA A 257 -3.46 6.29 6.43
CA ALA A 257 -4.86 6.62 6.64
C ALA A 257 -5.10 8.07 6.23
N LEU A 258 -6.11 8.29 5.38
CA LEU A 258 -6.57 9.60 4.92
C LEU A 258 -7.98 9.84 5.46
N ALA A 259 -8.19 10.92 6.20
CA ALA A 259 -9.49 11.34 6.68
C ALA A 259 -9.92 12.65 6.00
N GLY A 260 -11.14 12.70 5.46
CA GLY A 260 -11.62 13.91 4.80
C GLY A 260 -13.11 13.88 4.43
N ILE A 261 -13.62 15.01 3.95
CA ILE A 261 -15.01 15.18 3.51
C ILE A 261 -15.11 14.86 2.02
N GLN A 262 -16.08 14.00 1.65
CA GLN A 262 -16.41 13.68 0.26
C GLN A 262 -15.15 13.36 -0.57
N LEU A 263 -14.29 12.47 -0.03
CA LEU A 263 -12.96 12.16 -0.58
C LEU A 263 -13.01 11.80 -2.07
N GLU A 264 -14.10 11.18 -2.53
CA GLU A 264 -14.39 10.87 -3.93
C GLU A 264 -14.38 12.09 -4.88
N LYS A 265 -14.55 13.32 -4.36
CA LYS A 265 -14.52 14.57 -5.14
C LYS A 265 -13.16 15.29 -5.09
N HIS A 266 -12.23 14.78 -4.27
CA HIS A 266 -10.94 15.43 -3.96
C HIS A 266 -9.73 14.54 -4.28
N LEU A 267 -9.91 13.21 -4.21
CA LEU A 267 -8.93 12.20 -4.58
C LEU A 267 -9.31 11.58 -5.93
N PRO A 268 -8.34 11.28 -6.82
CA PRO A 268 -8.63 10.61 -8.08
C PRO A 268 -8.99 9.13 -7.86
N ASP A 269 -9.70 8.52 -8.81
CA ASP A 269 -10.07 7.09 -8.78
C ASP A 269 -8.86 6.17 -8.58
N ALA A 270 -7.70 6.55 -9.11
CA ALA A 270 -6.44 5.85 -8.88
C ALA A 270 -6.04 5.79 -7.40
N THR A 271 -6.35 6.81 -6.60
CA THR A 271 -6.14 6.81 -5.14
C THR A 271 -7.29 6.13 -4.43
N MET A 272 -8.54 6.41 -4.81
CA MET A 272 -9.73 5.82 -4.16
C MET A 272 -9.74 4.29 -4.26
N SER A 273 -9.38 3.74 -5.42
CA SER A 273 -9.33 2.29 -5.65
C SER A 273 -8.23 1.58 -4.85
N ARG A 274 -7.18 2.28 -4.39
CA ARG A 274 -6.08 1.74 -3.57
C ARG A 274 -6.40 1.64 -2.07
N GLY A 275 -7.67 1.73 -1.67
CA GLY A 275 -8.03 1.83 -0.26
C GLY A 275 -9.32 1.13 0.15
N ILE A 276 -9.41 0.86 1.45
CA ILE A 276 -10.62 0.44 2.15
C ILE A 276 -11.34 1.70 2.60
N ILE A 277 -12.60 1.86 2.17
CA ILE A 277 -13.39 3.07 2.44
C ILE A 277 -14.24 2.88 3.71
N PHE A 278 -14.04 3.76 4.68
CA PHE A 278 -14.81 3.83 5.92
C PHE A 278 -15.75 5.03 5.83
N ASN A 279 -17.03 4.79 5.57
CA ASN A 279 -18.06 5.80 5.37
C ASN A 279 -18.74 6.18 6.69
N LEU A 280 -18.25 7.25 7.32
CA LEU A 280 -18.80 7.76 8.57
C LEU A 280 -20.06 8.62 8.37
N ARG A 281 -21.10 8.29 9.12
CA ARG A 281 -22.36 9.05 9.19
C ARG A 281 -22.44 9.89 10.46
N ARG A 282 -23.26 10.94 10.43
CA ARG A 282 -23.52 11.75 11.62
C ARG A 282 -24.29 10.92 12.65
N LYS A 283 -23.68 10.79 13.83
CA LYS A 283 -24.25 10.11 15.00
C LYS A 283 -25.63 10.66 15.35
N ARG A 284 -26.60 9.77 15.53
CA ARG A 284 -27.99 10.08 15.92
C ARG A 284 -28.08 10.46 17.40
N PRO A 285 -29.11 11.21 17.85
CA PRO A 285 -29.24 11.60 19.25
C PRO A 285 -29.38 10.44 20.25
N HIS A 286 -29.94 9.30 19.82
CA HIS A 286 -30.12 8.09 20.64
C HIS A 286 -28.91 7.15 20.61
N GLU A 287 -28.05 7.24 19.59
CA GLU A 287 -26.79 6.52 19.59
C GLU A 287 -25.92 7.13 20.71
N THR A 288 -25.25 6.30 21.50
CA THR A 288 -24.32 6.74 22.55
C THR A 288 -23.01 6.01 22.40
N VAL A 289 -21.91 6.76 22.41
CA VAL A 289 -20.54 6.25 22.36
C VAL A 289 -19.74 6.88 23.50
N GLY A 290 -18.72 6.18 23.96
CA GLY A 290 -17.75 6.68 24.92
C GLY A 290 -17.08 7.96 24.42
N ARG A 291 -16.63 8.80 25.36
CA ARG A 291 -15.83 9.99 25.03
C ARG A 291 -14.36 9.57 25.05
N LEU A 292 -13.68 9.64 23.91
CA LEU A 292 -12.27 9.24 23.78
C LEU A 292 -11.34 9.93 24.80
N ARG A 293 -11.62 11.18 25.16
CA ARG A 293 -10.92 11.94 26.21
C ARG A 293 -11.10 11.39 27.65
N HIS A 294 -12.01 10.45 27.86
CA HIS A 294 -12.23 9.74 29.12
C HIS A 294 -11.83 8.25 29.01
N ALA A 295 -11.19 7.84 27.91
CA ALA A 295 -10.67 6.49 27.77
C ALA A 295 -9.55 6.23 28.79
N GLU A 296 -9.41 4.98 29.20
CA GLU A 296 -8.39 4.54 30.14
C GLU A 296 -6.99 4.72 29.51
N LEU A 297 -6.01 5.18 30.32
CA LEU A 297 -4.66 5.47 29.83
C LEU A 297 -3.95 4.24 29.25
N TRP A 298 -4.26 3.06 29.78
CA TRP A 298 -3.65 1.78 29.39
C TRP A 298 -4.35 1.09 28.21
N LEU A 299 -5.63 1.39 27.94
CA LEU A 299 -6.45 0.69 26.93
C LEU A 299 -5.73 0.52 25.58
N PHE A 300 -5.25 1.63 25.03
CA PHE A 300 -4.58 1.63 23.74
C PHE A 300 -3.15 1.08 23.80
N SER A 301 -2.43 1.24 24.91
CA SER A 301 -1.07 0.69 25.03
C SER A 301 -1.08 -0.83 25.18
N ASP A 302 -2.09 -1.37 25.86
CA ASP A 302 -2.23 -2.81 26.09
C ASP A 302 -2.63 -3.49 24.77
N ILE A 303 -3.61 -2.93 24.04
CA ILE A 303 -3.97 -3.39 22.70
C ILE A 303 -2.78 -3.29 21.74
N ALA A 304 -2.06 -2.16 21.71
CA ALA A 304 -0.88 -2.01 20.85
C ALA A 304 0.22 -3.03 21.19
N ALA A 305 0.45 -3.33 22.47
CA ALA A 305 1.42 -4.35 22.89
C ALA A 305 0.95 -5.78 22.53
N LYS A 306 -0.35 -6.09 22.65
CA LYS A 306 -0.94 -7.36 22.19
C LYS A 306 -0.82 -7.52 20.68
N LEU A 307 -1.06 -6.46 19.89
CA LEU A 307 -0.87 -6.44 18.44
C LEU A 307 0.60 -6.60 18.04
N ALA A 308 1.52 -5.94 18.76
CA ALA A 308 2.96 -6.15 18.60
C ALA A 308 3.35 -7.62 18.88
N ARG A 309 2.70 -8.26 19.87
CA ARG A 309 2.91 -9.68 20.15
C ARG A 309 2.32 -10.60 19.08
N PHE A 310 1.13 -10.29 18.59
CA PHE A 310 0.50 -11.02 17.48
C PHE A 310 1.41 -11.01 16.25
N ALA A 311 1.94 -9.85 15.86
CA ALA A 311 2.88 -9.74 14.76
C ALA A 311 4.19 -10.50 15.00
N LEU A 312 4.74 -10.47 16.22
CA LEU A 312 5.96 -11.21 16.56
C LEU A 312 5.78 -12.72 16.39
N ASP A 313 4.67 -13.28 16.89
CA ASP A 313 4.44 -14.72 16.92
C ASP A 313 3.94 -15.28 15.58
N TYR A 314 3.17 -14.50 14.79
CA TYR A 314 2.45 -14.98 13.59
C TYR A 314 2.99 -14.44 12.24
N SER A 315 4.01 -13.57 12.23
CA SER A 315 4.53 -12.96 10.98
C SER A 315 4.83 -13.95 9.85
N GLN A 316 5.41 -15.10 10.17
CA GLN A 316 5.73 -16.11 9.15
C GLN A 316 4.47 -16.82 8.62
N GLN A 317 3.47 -17.05 9.46
CA GLN A 317 2.20 -17.66 9.05
C GLN A 317 1.44 -16.71 8.10
N VAL A 318 1.36 -15.42 8.44
CA VAL A 318 0.72 -14.39 7.59
C VAL A 318 1.47 -14.19 6.26
N ARG A 319 2.80 -14.36 6.23
CA ARG A 319 3.60 -14.34 4.99
C ARG A 319 3.26 -15.51 4.05
N ASP A 320 3.11 -16.69 4.62
CA ASP A 320 2.93 -17.94 3.87
C ASP A 320 1.46 -18.21 3.53
N ALA A 321 0.53 -17.57 4.24
CA ALA A 321 -0.91 -17.66 4.01
C ALA A 321 -1.31 -17.34 2.57
N ARG A 322 -2.24 -18.13 2.03
CA ARG A 322 -2.88 -17.93 0.72
C ARG A 322 -4.38 -17.96 0.96
N PRO A 323 -4.98 -16.85 1.44
CA PRO A 323 -6.38 -16.80 1.78
C PRO A 323 -7.24 -17.01 0.53
N ASP A 324 -8.38 -17.67 0.69
CA ASP A 324 -9.41 -17.70 -0.35
C ASP A 324 -10.06 -16.33 -0.47
N ILE A 325 -9.95 -15.69 -1.64
CA ILE A 325 -10.41 -14.31 -1.90
C ILE A 325 -11.70 -14.37 -2.73
N PRO A 326 -12.81 -13.74 -2.29
CA PRO A 326 -14.07 -13.82 -3.03
C PRO A 326 -13.97 -13.26 -4.46
N GLU A 327 -14.35 -14.08 -5.45
CA GLU A 327 -14.30 -13.73 -6.88
C GLU A 327 -15.14 -12.48 -7.26
N ALA A 328 -16.13 -12.12 -6.44
CA ALA A 328 -16.95 -10.92 -6.62
C ALA A 328 -16.20 -9.59 -6.34
N LEU A 329 -14.99 -9.65 -5.79
CA LEU A 329 -14.10 -8.50 -5.61
C LEU A 329 -13.36 -8.22 -6.93
N SER A 330 -13.22 -6.94 -7.31
CA SER A 330 -12.38 -6.58 -8.47
C SER A 330 -10.90 -6.85 -8.18
N ASP A 331 -10.04 -7.02 -9.19
CA ASP A 331 -8.59 -7.26 -9.03
C ASP A 331 -7.93 -6.33 -7.99
N ARG A 332 -8.35 -5.06 -7.96
CA ARG A 332 -7.83 -4.06 -7.01
C ARG A 332 -8.41 -4.25 -5.59
N ASP A 333 -9.67 -4.63 -5.47
CA ASP A 333 -10.27 -5.01 -4.19
C ASP A 333 -9.56 -6.27 -3.66
N GLN A 334 -9.28 -7.25 -4.51
CA GLN A 334 -8.52 -8.47 -4.15
C GLN A 334 -7.09 -8.11 -3.68
N ASP A 335 -6.38 -7.24 -4.38
CA ASP A 335 -5.09 -6.67 -3.92
C ASP A 335 -5.21 -6.09 -2.51
N ASN A 336 -6.18 -5.19 -2.29
CA ASN A 336 -6.39 -4.48 -1.03
C ASN A 336 -6.70 -5.45 0.13
N TRP A 337 -7.58 -6.43 -0.11
CA TRP A 337 -8.05 -7.36 0.92
C TRP A 337 -7.10 -8.54 1.17
N SER A 338 -6.22 -8.89 0.23
CA SER A 338 -5.31 -10.04 0.33
C SER A 338 -4.57 -10.15 1.68
N GLY A 339 -3.93 -9.06 2.12
CA GLY A 339 -3.20 -9.01 3.40
C GLY A 339 -4.11 -9.03 4.63
N LEU A 340 -5.32 -8.46 4.53
CA LEU A 340 -6.29 -8.42 5.63
C LEU A 340 -6.94 -9.80 5.83
N LEU A 341 -7.27 -10.49 4.74
CA LEU A 341 -7.77 -11.87 4.75
C LEU A 341 -6.70 -12.85 5.24
N ALA A 342 -5.43 -12.66 4.88
CA ALA A 342 -4.34 -13.47 5.41
C ALA A 342 -4.19 -13.35 6.94
N ILE A 343 -4.35 -12.14 7.49
CA ILE A 343 -4.35 -11.91 8.94
C ILE A 343 -5.58 -12.56 9.60
N ALA A 344 -6.76 -12.45 8.99
CA ALA A 344 -7.99 -13.04 9.49
C ALA A 344 -7.97 -14.58 9.49
N ASP A 345 -7.46 -15.19 8.42
CA ASP A 345 -7.29 -16.64 8.28
C ASP A 345 -6.24 -17.19 9.27
N CYS A 346 -5.17 -16.43 9.54
CA CYS A 346 -4.22 -16.76 10.62
C CYS A 346 -4.79 -16.54 12.02
N ALA A 347 -5.76 -15.64 12.20
CA ALA A 347 -6.38 -15.40 13.50
C ALA A 347 -7.40 -16.49 13.88
N GLY A 348 -8.11 -17.02 12.88
CA GLY A 348 -9.09 -18.10 13.08
C GLY A 348 -10.35 -17.65 13.82
N GLY A 349 -11.05 -18.62 14.42
CA GLY A 349 -12.40 -18.38 14.96
C GLY A 349 -13.36 -17.94 13.87
N GLU A 350 -14.15 -16.88 14.13
CA GLU A 350 -15.09 -16.29 13.16
C GLU A 350 -14.43 -15.26 12.23
N TRP A 351 -13.16 -14.90 12.44
CA TRP A 351 -12.49 -13.85 11.66
C TRP A 351 -12.37 -14.13 10.16
N PRO A 352 -12.13 -15.36 9.69
CA PRO A 352 -12.17 -15.70 8.27
C PRO A 352 -13.48 -15.28 7.58
N ASP A 353 -14.62 -15.47 8.25
CA ASP A 353 -15.95 -15.16 7.71
C ASP A 353 -16.28 -13.66 7.87
N LYS A 354 -16.03 -13.09 9.06
CA LYS A 354 -16.18 -11.65 9.34
C LYS A 354 -15.40 -10.80 8.33
N ALA A 355 -14.18 -11.20 8.00
CA ALA A 355 -13.32 -10.48 7.06
C ALA A 355 -13.82 -10.57 5.60
N ARG A 356 -14.31 -11.73 5.16
CA ARG A 356 -14.89 -11.91 3.81
C ARG A 356 -16.22 -11.16 3.65
N ALA A 357 -17.08 -11.18 4.67
CA ALA A 357 -18.30 -10.39 4.72
C ALA A 357 -18.00 -8.87 4.65
N ALA A 358 -17.00 -8.42 5.42
CA ALA A 358 -16.55 -7.03 5.36
C ALA A 358 -15.96 -6.66 3.99
N ALA A 359 -15.18 -7.55 3.37
CA ALA A 359 -14.62 -7.32 2.05
C ALA A 359 -15.70 -7.10 0.99
N LEU A 360 -16.68 -8.00 0.92
CA LEU A 360 -17.80 -7.89 -0.02
C LEU A 360 -18.60 -6.60 0.18
N LYS A 361 -18.92 -6.25 1.43
CA LYS A 361 -19.72 -5.06 1.75
C LYS A 361 -18.98 -3.75 1.44
N LEU A 362 -17.74 -3.59 1.91
CA LEU A 362 -17.00 -2.33 1.78
C LEU A 362 -16.48 -2.07 0.36
N SER A 363 -16.18 -3.13 -0.41
CA SER A 363 -15.87 -3.02 -1.84
C SER A 363 -17.12 -2.89 -2.73
N GLY A 364 -18.32 -2.82 -2.15
CA GLY A 364 -19.57 -2.61 -2.88
C GLY A 364 -19.94 -3.78 -3.79
N ALA A 365 -19.61 -5.03 -3.45
CA ALA A 365 -20.00 -6.21 -4.19
C ALA A 365 -21.53 -6.47 -4.05
N GLY A 366 -22.32 -5.63 -4.70
CA GLY A 366 -23.78 -5.53 -4.60
C GLY A 366 -24.30 -4.12 -4.90
N ASP A 367 -23.55 -3.07 -4.54
CA ASP A 367 -23.92 -1.65 -4.66
C ASP A 367 -22.68 -0.80 -5.04
N LYS A 368 -22.11 -1.00 -6.24
CA LYS A 368 -21.15 -0.04 -6.79
C LYS A 368 -21.96 1.13 -7.38
N PRO A 369 -21.86 2.37 -6.84
CA PRO A 369 -22.33 3.53 -7.59
C PRO A 369 -21.57 3.55 -8.90
N VAL A 370 -22.33 3.46 -9.97
CA VAL A 370 -21.81 3.31 -11.32
C VAL A 370 -20.95 4.56 -11.61
N SER A 371 -19.73 4.39 -12.13
CA SER A 371 -18.88 5.56 -12.44
C SER A 371 -19.61 6.43 -13.47
N THR A 372 -19.44 7.75 -13.48
CA THR A 372 -20.15 8.60 -14.47
C THR A 372 -19.85 8.25 -15.94
N GLY A 373 -18.75 7.54 -16.21
CA GLY A 373 -18.51 6.94 -17.53
C GLY A 373 -19.34 5.69 -17.79
N ASN A 374 -19.55 4.84 -16.77
CA ASN A 374 -20.41 3.66 -16.86
C ASN A 374 -21.91 4.03 -16.79
N GLU A 375 -22.31 5.08 -16.05
CA GLU A 375 -23.68 5.63 -16.05
C GLU A 375 -24.02 6.07 -17.47
N LEU A 376 -23.11 6.81 -18.10
CA LEU A 376 -23.23 7.20 -19.50
C LEU A 376 -23.35 6.00 -20.45
N LEU A 377 -22.60 4.92 -20.21
CA LEU A 377 -22.72 3.70 -21.03
C LEU A 377 -24.07 3.01 -20.82
N GLU A 378 -24.58 2.93 -19.59
CA GLU A 378 -25.87 2.33 -19.27
C GLU A 378 -27.03 3.14 -19.88
N ASP A 379 -27.02 4.46 -19.73
CA ASP A 379 -28.05 5.33 -20.31
C ASP A 379 -28.01 5.30 -21.84
N ILE A 380 -26.82 5.22 -22.46
CA ILE A 380 -26.70 4.99 -23.91
C ILE A 380 -27.24 3.60 -24.31
N ARG A 381 -26.98 2.55 -23.51
CA ARG A 381 -27.53 1.20 -23.73
C ARG A 381 -29.05 1.22 -23.69
N GLN A 382 -29.63 1.93 -22.72
CA GLN A 382 -31.06 2.12 -22.54
C GLN A 382 -31.68 2.91 -23.71
N VAL A 383 -31.06 4.01 -24.15
CA VAL A 383 -31.49 4.77 -25.34
C VAL A 383 -31.54 3.90 -26.61
N PHE A 384 -30.54 3.03 -26.83
CA PHE A 384 -30.56 2.09 -27.95
C PHE A 384 -31.68 1.03 -27.81
N ALA A 385 -31.95 0.57 -26.59
CA ALA A 385 -33.00 -0.41 -26.30
C ALA A 385 -34.42 0.16 -26.50
N ASP A 386 -34.71 1.32 -25.90
CA ASP A 386 -36.04 1.95 -25.93
C ASP A 386 -36.41 2.46 -27.31
N LYS A 387 -35.48 3.14 -27.99
CA LYS A 387 -35.71 3.65 -29.35
C LYS A 387 -35.64 2.52 -30.41
N LYS A 388 -35.21 1.31 -30.03
CA LYS A 388 -35.09 0.10 -30.88
C LYS A 388 -34.31 0.33 -32.18
N ILE A 389 -33.23 1.11 -32.06
CA ILE A 389 -32.36 1.52 -33.17
C ILE A 389 -30.97 0.86 -33.05
N ASN A 390 -30.29 0.72 -34.18
CA ASN A 390 -28.88 0.30 -34.22
C ASN A 390 -27.92 1.45 -34.59
N ARG A 391 -28.47 2.65 -34.83
CA ARG A 391 -27.76 3.86 -35.26
C ARG A 391 -28.44 5.09 -34.67
N ILE A 392 -27.67 6.03 -34.15
CA ILE A 392 -28.17 7.30 -33.62
C ILE A 392 -27.20 8.45 -33.95
N SER A 393 -27.71 9.64 -34.29
CA SER A 393 -26.84 10.80 -34.48
C SER A 393 -26.32 11.33 -33.14
N THR A 394 -25.20 12.05 -33.15
CA THR A 394 -24.67 12.66 -31.93
C THR A 394 -25.62 13.69 -31.34
N ALA A 395 -26.46 14.35 -32.16
CA ALA A 395 -27.47 15.28 -31.68
C ALA A 395 -28.63 14.52 -31.00
N ASP A 396 -29.22 13.54 -31.68
CA ASP A 396 -30.36 12.76 -31.16
C ASP A 396 -29.98 11.99 -29.89
N LEU A 397 -28.73 11.54 -29.76
CA LEU A 397 -28.24 10.88 -28.55
C LEU A 397 -28.13 11.83 -27.37
N ILE A 398 -27.66 13.07 -27.58
CA ILE A 398 -27.63 14.09 -26.52
C ILE A 398 -29.05 14.47 -26.11
N THR A 399 -29.96 14.62 -27.07
CA THR A 399 -31.38 14.85 -26.77
C THR A 399 -31.95 13.69 -25.94
N ALA A 400 -31.71 12.45 -26.35
CA ALA A 400 -32.19 11.26 -25.62
C ALA A 400 -31.63 11.15 -24.20
N LEU A 401 -30.34 11.45 -23.99
CA LEU A 401 -29.73 11.46 -22.66
C LEU A 401 -30.26 12.60 -21.78
N CYS A 402 -30.73 13.71 -22.37
CA CYS A 402 -31.33 14.83 -21.65
C CYS A 402 -32.88 14.79 -21.60
N GLU A 403 -33.52 13.72 -22.09
CA GLU A 403 -34.97 13.50 -21.97
C GLU A 403 -35.36 13.02 -20.56
N ASP A 404 -34.40 12.47 -19.80
CA ASP A 404 -34.55 12.09 -18.41
C ASP A 404 -34.12 13.25 -17.48
N GLU A 405 -35.01 13.67 -16.58
CA GLU A 405 -34.77 14.75 -15.60
C GLU A 405 -34.05 14.26 -14.33
N GLU A 406 -34.05 12.95 -14.05
CA GLU A 406 -33.31 12.35 -12.93
C GLU A 406 -31.84 12.07 -13.32
N ALA A 407 -31.57 11.85 -14.61
CA ALA A 407 -30.23 11.60 -15.13
C ALA A 407 -29.32 12.86 -15.11
N PRO A 408 -27.99 12.72 -14.87
CA PRO A 408 -27.09 13.86 -14.68
C PRO A 408 -26.81 14.66 -15.97
N TRP A 409 -27.27 14.20 -17.13
CA TRP A 409 -26.89 14.75 -18.45
C TRP A 409 -27.45 16.14 -18.74
N LEU A 410 -28.65 16.45 -18.22
CA LEU A 410 -29.31 17.74 -18.41
C LEU A 410 -28.59 18.90 -17.70
N THR A 411 -27.91 18.64 -16.58
CA THR A 411 -27.23 19.65 -15.75
C THR A 411 -25.70 19.46 -15.67
N TYR A 412 -25.18 18.48 -16.41
CA TYR A 412 -23.82 17.92 -16.40
C TYR A 412 -22.66 18.93 -16.22
N TYR A 413 -22.71 20.10 -16.86
CA TYR A 413 -21.66 21.10 -16.71
C TYR A 413 -22.20 22.46 -16.26
N ARG A 414 -22.05 22.76 -14.96
CA ARG A 414 -22.51 24.03 -14.34
C ARG A 414 -24.00 24.30 -14.59
N GLY A 415 -24.84 23.26 -14.54
CA GLY A 415 -26.27 23.36 -14.83
C GLY A 415 -26.62 23.42 -16.32
N ASN A 416 -25.69 23.08 -17.22
CA ASN A 416 -25.93 23.01 -18.67
C ASN A 416 -25.87 21.55 -19.16
N PRO A 417 -26.62 21.21 -20.23
CA PRO A 417 -26.61 19.88 -20.84
C PRO A 417 -25.22 19.42 -21.32
N ILE A 418 -25.02 18.10 -21.36
CA ILE A 418 -23.81 17.50 -21.93
C ILE A 418 -23.61 17.87 -23.40
N THR A 419 -22.45 18.41 -23.73
CA THR A 419 -22.11 18.81 -25.11
C THR A 419 -21.50 17.66 -25.90
N ALA A 420 -21.63 17.68 -27.23
CA ALA A 420 -21.02 16.69 -28.13
C ALA A 420 -19.51 16.52 -27.92
N ARG A 421 -18.79 17.58 -27.52
CA ARG A 421 -17.36 17.52 -27.20
C ARG A 421 -17.07 16.80 -25.87
N GLN A 422 -17.95 16.94 -24.88
CA GLN A 422 -17.85 16.23 -23.60
C GLN A 422 -18.20 14.75 -23.79
N LEU A 423 -19.30 14.46 -24.48
CA LEU A 423 -19.72 13.10 -24.86
C LEU A 423 -18.61 12.36 -25.62
N ALA A 424 -18.07 12.95 -26.68
CA ALA A 424 -16.97 12.35 -27.44
C ALA A 424 -15.68 12.17 -26.61
N ARG A 425 -15.42 13.04 -25.63
CA ARG A 425 -14.26 12.89 -24.73
C ARG A 425 -14.43 11.73 -23.75
N GLN A 426 -15.63 11.52 -23.20
CA GLN A 426 -15.94 10.37 -22.34
C GLN A 426 -15.84 9.07 -23.15
N LEU A 427 -16.55 9.00 -24.29
CA LEU A 427 -16.59 7.81 -25.15
C LEU A 427 -15.22 7.40 -25.72
N LYS A 428 -14.32 8.38 -25.94
CA LYS A 428 -12.95 8.10 -26.38
C LYS A 428 -12.14 7.26 -25.38
N ALA A 429 -12.41 7.34 -24.08
CA ALA A 429 -11.75 6.49 -23.08
C ALA A 429 -12.03 4.99 -23.30
N TYR A 430 -13.21 4.68 -23.87
CA TYR A 430 -13.66 3.35 -24.23
C TYR A 430 -13.33 2.95 -25.68
N GLY A 431 -12.53 3.76 -26.40
CA GLY A 431 -12.22 3.53 -27.82
C GLY A 431 -13.37 3.88 -28.79
N ILE A 432 -14.44 4.51 -28.30
CA ILE A 432 -15.64 4.82 -29.08
C ILE A 432 -15.55 6.23 -29.66
N GLU A 433 -15.46 6.33 -30.99
CA GLU A 433 -15.43 7.60 -31.72
C GLU A 433 -16.62 7.75 -32.69
N SER A 434 -17.12 8.98 -32.83
CA SER A 434 -18.27 9.29 -33.70
C SER A 434 -17.91 9.16 -35.18
N LYS A 435 -18.64 8.31 -35.91
CA LYS A 435 -18.44 8.07 -37.35
C LYS A 435 -19.47 8.84 -38.19
N THR A 436 -19.20 8.98 -39.48
CA THR A 436 -20.22 9.48 -40.42
C THR A 436 -21.16 8.33 -40.75
N ILE A 437 -22.36 8.33 -40.18
CA ILE A 437 -23.37 7.30 -40.37
C ILE A 437 -24.44 7.76 -41.37
N ARG A 438 -24.98 6.81 -42.13
CA ARG A 438 -26.14 7.05 -43.02
C ARG A 438 -27.40 6.67 -42.26
N MET A 439 -28.18 7.69 -41.89
CA MET A 439 -29.45 7.51 -41.17
C MET A 439 -30.52 7.04 -42.14
N ASN A 440 -30.68 7.77 -43.26
CA ASN A 440 -31.69 7.52 -44.29
C ASN A 440 -31.06 7.52 -45.70
N ALA A 441 -31.85 7.20 -46.73
CA ALA A 441 -31.42 7.21 -48.13
C ALA A 441 -30.79 8.55 -48.57
N TYR A 442 -31.18 9.67 -47.97
CA TYR A 442 -30.76 11.03 -48.36
C TYR A 442 -29.97 11.80 -47.29
N THR A 443 -29.64 11.18 -46.15
CA THR A 443 -29.11 11.92 -44.98
C THR A 443 -27.96 11.19 -44.31
N THR A 444 -26.81 11.87 -44.21
CA THR A 444 -25.63 11.44 -43.47
C THR A 444 -25.31 12.44 -42.36
N GLN A 445 -24.95 11.94 -41.18
CA GLN A 445 -24.67 12.74 -39.98
C GLN A 445 -23.50 12.14 -39.21
N LYS A 446 -22.94 12.90 -38.26
CA LYS A 446 -22.04 12.33 -37.24
C LYS A 446 -22.87 11.64 -36.17
N GLY A 447 -22.45 10.46 -35.77
CA GLY A 447 -23.18 9.62 -34.85
C GLY A 447 -22.47 8.32 -34.54
N PHE A 448 -23.27 7.37 -34.05
CA PHE A 448 -22.83 6.16 -33.39
C PHE A 448 -23.63 4.96 -33.91
N GLU A 449 -22.96 3.83 -34.11
CA GLU A 449 -23.60 2.53 -34.33
C GLU A 449 -23.54 1.71 -33.03
N LYS A 450 -24.60 0.96 -32.71
CA LYS A 450 -24.67 0.15 -31.48
C LYS A 450 -23.49 -0.82 -31.35
N LEU A 451 -23.07 -1.42 -32.46
CA LEU A 451 -21.90 -2.31 -32.54
C LEU A 451 -20.58 -1.69 -32.04
N GLN A 452 -20.47 -0.35 -31.98
CA GLN A 452 -19.30 0.31 -31.39
C GLN A 452 -19.26 0.21 -29.86
N PHE A 453 -20.41 -0.09 -29.23
CA PHE A 453 -20.58 -0.12 -27.79
C PHE A 453 -20.63 -1.54 -27.23
N ASP A 454 -20.90 -2.57 -28.04
CA ASP A 454 -21.08 -3.94 -27.54
C ASP A 454 -19.90 -4.45 -26.69
N ASP A 455 -18.65 -4.15 -27.07
CA ASP A 455 -17.46 -4.48 -26.27
C ASP A 455 -17.40 -3.67 -24.95
N ALA A 456 -17.81 -2.40 -24.96
CA ALA A 456 -17.87 -1.58 -23.75
C ALA A 456 -19.03 -1.99 -22.83
N PHE A 457 -20.21 -2.31 -23.37
CA PHE A 457 -21.33 -2.83 -22.60
C PHE A 457 -20.96 -4.16 -21.93
N SER A 458 -20.36 -5.09 -22.69
CA SER A 458 -19.91 -6.38 -22.17
C SER A 458 -18.83 -6.24 -21.09
N ARG A 459 -17.90 -5.28 -21.22
CA ARG A 459 -16.80 -5.07 -20.26
C ARG A 459 -17.15 -4.23 -19.03
N TYR A 460 -18.09 -3.29 -19.14
CA TYR A 460 -18.30 -2.28 -18.09
C TYR A 460 -19.71 -2.29 -17.49
N LEU A 461 -20.67 -3.01 -18.09
CA LEU A 461 -22.04 -3.15 -17.60
C LEU A 461 -22.38 -4.62 -17.27
N ASP A 462 -22.08 -5.55 -18.18
CA ASP A 462 -22.50 -6.97 -18.02
C ASP A 462 -21.69 -7.76 -16.97
N ILE A 463 -20.64 -7.17 -16.38
CA ILE A 463 -19.94 -7.75 -15.21
C ILE A 463 -20.91 -7.98 -14.03
N HIS A 464 -21.97 -7.16 -13.91
CA HIS A 464 -22.98 -7.31 -12.86
C HIS A 464 -23.94 -8.50 -13.04
N LEU A 465 -23.90 -9.21 -14.18
CA LEU A 465 -24.83 -10.30 -14.50
C LEU A 465 -24.26 -11.72 -14.30
N THR A 466 -22.98 -11.87 -13.99
CA THR A 466 -22.34 -13.18 -13.76
C THR A 466 -22.31 -13.59 -12.28
N THR A 467 -23.49 -13.62 -11.65
CA THR A 467 -23.68 -14.50 -10.48
C THR A 467 -23.90 -15.93 -11.01
N PRO A 468 -23.10 -16.94 -10.61
CA PRO A 468 -23.26 -18.31 -11.09
C PRO A 468 -24.45 -19.03 -10.44
N GLN A 469 -25.68 -18.64 -10.79
CA GLN A 469 -26.88 -19.46 -10.56
C GLN A 469 -27.07 -20.48 -11.68
N ASN A 470 -26.37 -21.61 -11.59
CA ASN A 470 -26.80 -22.87 -12.22
C ASN A 470 -26.04 -24.08 -11.65
N LEU A 471 -26.50 -24.60 -10.51
CA LEU A 471 -26.40 -26.04 -10.23
C LEU A 471 -27.82 -26.62 -10.32
N PRO A 472 -28.04 -27.74 -11.04
CA PRO A 472 -29.34 -28.40 -11.07
C PRO A 472 -29.64 -28.97 -9.69
N SER A 473 -30.82 -28.65 -9.16
CA SER A 473 -31.30 -29.10 -7.87
C SER A 473 -31.52 -30.61 -7.85
N GLN A 474 -30.85 -31.31 -6.94
CA GLN A 474 -31.21 -32.70 -6.64
C GLN A 474 -32.56 -32.72 -5.92
N GLY A 475 -33.50 -33.50 -6.46
CA GLY A 475 -34.82 -33.69 -5.86
C GLY A 475 -34.74 -34.54 -4.60
N ASN A 476 -35.13 -33.97 -3.46
CA ASN A 476 -35.35 -34.72 -2.22
C ASN A 476 -36.45 -35.78 -2.43
N ILE A 477 -36.09 -37.06 -2.34
CA ILE A 477 -37.01 -38.15 -2.07
C ILE A 477 -36.67 -38.69 -0.69
N SER A 478 -37.61 -38.58 0.25
CA SER A 478 -37.49 -39.12 1.62
C SER A 478 -37.80 -40.63 1.65
N PRO A 479 -37.37 -41.36 2.69
CA PRO A 479 -36.97 -42.76 2.52
C PRO A 479 -38.08 -43.79 2.80
N GLU A 480 -38.01 -44.91 2.08
CA GLU A 480 -38.61 -46.19 2.50
C GLU A 480 -37.52 -47.27 2.59
N ALA A 481 -37.70 -48.23 3.49
CA ALA A 481 -36.64 -49.12 3.97
C ALA A 481 -36.81 -50.59 3.53
N ASN A 482 -35.66 -51.26 3.33
CA ASN A 482 -35.42 -52.71 3.41
C ASN A 482 -36.34 -53.69 2.63
N ASN A 483 -35.73 -54.50 1.74
CA ASN A 483 -35.29 -55.84 2.16
C ASN A 483 -34.44 -56.64 1.15
N HIS A 484 -33.52 -57.43 1.73
CA HIS A 484 -32.91 -58.69 1.27
C HIS A 484 -32.79 -59.07 -0.24
N GLY A 485 -31.54 -59.35 -0.64
CA GLY A 485 -31.15 -60.73 -0.97
C GLY A 485 -30.63 -61.03 -2.38
N GLY A 486 -29.57 -61.86 -2.47
CA GLY A 486 -29.20 -62.59 -3.70
C GLY A 486 -27.72 -62.54 -4.10
N LEU A 487 -27.05 -63.69 -4.10
CA LEU A 487 -25.70 -63.88 -4.65
C LEU A 487 -25.74 -64.04 -6.18
N SER A 488 -24.65 -63.70 -6.88
CA SER A 488 -23.91 -64.70 -7.69
C SER A 488 -22.52 -64.21 -8.12
N VAL A 489 -21.60 -65.16 -8.29
CA VAL A 489 -20.23 -65.03 -8.81
C VAL A 489 -20.17 -65.65 -10.22
N THR A 490 -19.28 -65.16 -11.11
CA THR A 490 -18.50 -65.98 -12.10
C THR A 490 -17.47 -65.15 -12.88
N ASP A 491 -16.20 -65.37 -12.57
CA ASP A 491 -15.04 -65.65 -13.44
C ASP A 491 -14.87 -65.06 -14.88
N ASN A 492 -13.95 -64.08 -14.99
CA ASN A 492 -12.57 -64.22 -15.56
C ASN A 492 -12.37 -64.60 -17.08
N PRO A 493 -11.13 -64.75 -17.64
CA PRO A 493 -10.52 -63.71 -18.51
C PRO A 493 -9.93 -64.18 -19.87
N SER A 494 -9.45 -63.24 -20.72
CA SER A 494 -8.34 -63.37 -21.73
C SER A 494 -8.41 -62.26 -22.81
N HIS A 495 -7.39 -61.84 -23.58
CA HIS A 495 -5.92 -61.66 -23.39
C HIS A 495 -5.34 -60.87 -24.62
N ILE A 496 -4.13 -60.27 -24.52
CA ILE A 496 -3.12 -60.01 -25.61
C ILE A 496 -3.04 -58.64 -26.39
N ARG A 497 -1.95 -57.89 -26.07
CA ARG A 497 -0.93 -57.13 -26.86
C ARG A 497 -1.21 -55.89 -27.78
N ASN A 498 -0.74 -54.73 -27.30
CA ASN A 498 0.46 -53.93 -27.70
C ASN A 498 0.91 -53.66 -29.18
N MET A 499 1.05 -52.35 -29.48
CA MET A 499 2.22 -51.65 -30.09
C MET A 499 2.46 -51.74 -31.66
N PRO A 500 3.34 -50.91 -32.30
CA PRO A 500 3.06 -49.50 -32.69
C PRO A 500 3.62 -49.04 -34.08
N LEU A 501 3.09 -47.97 -34.68
CA LEU A 501 3.66 -47.24 -35.85
C LEU A 501 3.19 -45.76 -35.80
N GLY A 502 3.85 -44.74 -36.37
CA GLY A 502 5.12 -44.64 -37.12
C GLY A 502 5.21 -43.26 -37.80
N ASN A 503 6.34 -42.57 -37.71
CA ASN A 503 6.55 -41.20 -38.25
C ASN A 503 6.95 -41.22 -39.75
N PRO A 504 6.80 -40.09 -40.47
CA PRO A 504 7.78 -39.78 -41.52
C PRO A 504 8.33 -38.34 -41.48
N SER A 505 9.62 -38.21 -41.78
CA SER A 505 10.33 -36.94 -42.02
C SER A 505 11.13 -37.05 -43.33
N GLN A 506 11.30 -35.94 -44.06
CA GLN A 506 12.36 -35.60 -45.04
C GLN A 506 11.93 -34.33 -45.82
N HIS A 507 12.77 -33.39 -46.29
CA HIS A 507 14.17 -33.01 -45.98
C HIS A 507 14.44 -31.59 -46.56
N GLN A 508 15.27 -30.76 -45.90
CA GLN A 508 16.39 -29.89 -46.41
C GLN A 508 16.28 -29.10 -47.76
N THR A 509 16.85 -27.90 -48.01
CA THR A 509 17.86 -27.02 -47.35
C THR A 509 17.85 -25.58 -47.99
N PRO A 510 18.61 -24.57 -47.48
CA PRO A 510 18.51 -23.13 -47.84
C PRO A 510 19.59 -22.70 -48.89
N PRO A 511 19.99 -21.41 -49.17
CA PRO A 511 20.50 -20.38 -48.22
C PRO A 511 20.22 -18.88 -48.55
N LYS A 512 20.56 -17.94 -47.64
CA LYS A 512 21.59 -16.87 -47.82
C LYS A 512 21.54 -15.74 -46.76
N ASN A 513 22.66 -15.56 -46.04
CA ASN A 513 23.07 -14.28 -45.47
C ASN A 513 24.08 -13.60 -46.42
N VAL A 514 24.06 -12.27 -46.53
CA VAL A 514 25.20 -11.43 -46.97
C VAL A 514 25.15 -10.11 -46.17
N THR A 515 26.32 -9.52 -45.91
CA THR A 515 26.58 -8.41 -44.99
C THR A 515 26.71 -7.03 -45.67
N ASP A 516 26.88 -6.00 -44.82
CA ASP A 516 27.60 -4.73 -45.06
C ASP A 516 26.98 -3.53 -45.81
N ASN A 517 26.36 -2.64 -45.01
CA ASN A 517 26.80 -1.23 -44.77
C ASN A 517 26.76 -0.20 -45.96
N PRO A 518 27.17 1.09 -45.82
CA PRO A 518 26.21 2.20 -45.72
C PRO A 518 26.27 3.26 -46.83
N SER A 519 25.21 4.08 -46.94
CA SER A 519 25.21 5.40 -47.61
C SER A 519 24.07 6.25 -47.02
N GLN A 520 24.31 7.34 -46.30
CA GLN A 520 24.50 8.68 -46.85
C GLN A 520 23.63 9.00 -48.08
N ASN A 521 22.61 9.85 -47.89
CA ASN A 521 22.54 11.05 -48.71
C ASN A 521 21.91 12.23 -47.96
N SER A 522 22.60 13.36 -47.99
CA SER A 522 22.20 14.61 -47.37
C SER A 522 21.73 15.59 -48.43
N ILE A 523 20.62 16.30 -48.20
CA ILE A 523 20.41 17.63 -48.81
C ILE A 523 20.17 18.64 -47.68
N ARG A 524 21.00 19.68 -47.68
CA ARG A 524 21.06 20.77 -46.71
C ARG A 524 20.65 22.08 -47.39
N ASN A 525 20.14 23.02 -46.58
CA ASN A 525 20.18 24.48 -46.79
C ASN A 525 19.18 25.06 -47.82
N THR A 526 18.63 26.29 -47.76
CA THR A 526 18.73 27.48 -46.84
C THR A 526 17.45 28.35 -47.05
N SER A 527 17.12 29.49 -46.41
CA SER A 527 17.84 30.43 -45.51
C SER A 527 16.88 31.32 -44.68
N ALA A 528 17.45 32.17 -43.82
CA ALA A 528 16.95 33.46 -43.27
C ALA A 528 15.73 33.45 -42.32
N THR A 529 15.79 33.78 -41.02
CA THR A 529 16.44 34.88 -40.24
C THR A 529 15.49 36.06 -39.99
N LEU A 530 15.23 36.35 -38.70
CA LEU A 530 15.32 37.70 -38.12
C LEU A 530 15.49 37.62 -36.59
N GLU A 531 16.57 38.25 -36.12
CA GLU A 531 16.98 38.59 -34.75
C GLU A 531 17.06 40.15 -34.70
N PRO A 532 17.47 40.85 -33.63
CA PRO A 532 17.44 40.64 -32.16
C PRO A 532 16.76 41.92 -31.52
N PRO A 533 17.15 42.58 -30.39
CA PRO A 533 18.10 42.24 -29.32
C PRO A 533 17.69 42.53 -27.85
N SER A 534 18.52 41.97 -26.97
CA SER A 534 18.70 42.28 -25.55
C SER A 534 19.39 43.62 -25.25
N SER A 535 19.24 44.18 -24.03
CA SER A 535 20.41 44.55 -23.19
C SER A 535 20.08 44.98 -21.74
N LEU A 536 21.00 44.60 -20.83
CA LEU A 536 21.48 45.32 -19.63
C LEU A 536 20.52 45.78 -18.49
N GLY A 537 20.64 45.10 -17.33
CA GLY A 537 21.51 45.64 -16.25
C GLY A 537 20.89 46.24 -14.98
N CYS A 538 21.04 45.52 -13.85
CA CYS A 538 21.18 45.97 -12.44
C CYS A 538 20.17 46.95 -11.81
N TYR A 539 19.61 46.61 -10.64
CA TYR A 539 19.94 47.20 -9.32
C TYR A 539 19.09 46.55 -8.20
N SER A 540 19.45 46.80 -6.94
CA SER A 540 18.98 46.08 -5.74
C SER A 540 18.39 47.02 -4.67
N VAL A 541 17.74 46.40 -3.66
CA VAL A 541 17.36 46.95 -2.33
C VAL A 541 16.20 47.98 -2.29
N THR A 542 15.13 47.68 -1.54
CA THR A 542 14.74 48.41 -0.31
C THR A 542 13.45 47.88 0.32
N ASP A 543 13.41 47.89 1.66
CA ASP A 543 12.27 47.57 2.50
C ASP A 543 11.06 48.50 2.27
N LYS A 544 9.85 47.97 2.54
CA LYS A 544 8.70 48.78 2.93
C LYS A 544 7.95 48.16 4.12
N THR A 545 8.16 48.76 5.28
CA THR A 545 7.28 48.67 6.45
C THR A 545 5.86 49.17 6.13
N PRO A 546 4.80 48.55 6.70
CA PRO A 546 3.45 49.12 6.65
C PRO A 546 3.31 50.32 7.59
N ILE A 547 2.50 51.31 7.20
CA ILE A 547 2.23 52.54 7.96
C ILE A 547 0.95 52.37 8.81
N PHE A 548 0.95 53.00 9.99
CA PHE A 548 -0.18 53.07 10.94
C PHE A 548 -1.43 53.83 10.43
N GLY A 549 -2.60 53.33 10.84
CA GLY A 549 -3.80 54.10 11.23
C GLY A 549 -4.55 53.25 12.28
N ARG A 550 -4.82 53.70 13.52
CA ARG A 550 -5.78 54.74 13.96
C ARG A 550 -7.12 54.62 13.22
N GLY A 551 -8.28 54.40 13.83
CA GLY A 551 -8.77 54.25 15.22
C GLY A 551 -10.18 53.62 15.10
N GLU A 552 -11.04 53.45 16.11
CA GLU A 552 -11.16 54.04 17.45
C GLU A 552 -11.79 53.01 18.43
N GLU A 553 -11.59 53.27 19.72
CA GLU A 553 -12.47 53.07 20.90
C GLU A 553 -13.58 51.97 20.92
N GLY A 554 -13.77 51.19 22.00
CA GLY A 554 -13.02 51.13 23.26
C GLY A 554 -13.74 50.34 24.39
N ILE A 555 -13.23 50.49 25.63
CA ILE A 555 -13.88 50.20 26.94
C ILE A 555 -14.06 48.70 27.28
N VAL A 556 -13.15 48.02 28.01
CA VAL A 556 -12.75 48.09 29.46
C VAL A 556 -13.53 47.13 30.38
N SER A 557 -12.79 46.26 31.06
CA SER A 557 -13.01 45.57 32.38
C SER A 557 -12.20 44.25 32.34
N GLU A 558 -10.91 44.19 32.66
CA GLU A 558 -10.18 44.51 33.92
C GLU A 558 -10.31 43.43 35.02
N VAL A 559 -9.18 43.15 35.68
CA VAL A 559 -9.00 42.53 37.03
C VAL A 559 -8.93 40.98 37.15
N LEU A 560 -7.68 40.51 37.43
CA LEU A 560 -7.20 39.42 38.32
C LEU A 560 -7.85 38.01 38.24
N LEU A 561 -7.10 36.90 38.40
CA LEU A 561 -5.81 36.68 39.07
C LEU A 561 -5.05 35.51 38.42
#